data_AF-A0A7W0FHW5-F1
#
_entry.id   AF-A0A7W0FHW5-F1
#
_cell.length_a   1.000
_cell.length_b   1.000
_cell.length_c   1.000
_cell.angle_alpha   90.00
_cell.angle_beta   90.00
_cell.angle_gamma   90.00
#
_symmetry.space_group_name_H-M   'P 1'
#
loop_
_entity.id
_entity.type
_entity.pdbx_description
1 polymer ?
#
loop_
_entity_poly.entity_id
_entity_poly.type
_entity_poly.pdbx_seq_one_letter_code
_entity_poly.pdbx_strand_id
1 'polypeptide(L)'
;MKDFYVKVKKEPVEGLKEGGKMIGWLERLLIFVFVLTGQYAGVGFLIAAKSVFRFGELKESENRKEAEYIIIGTFISFLFALAVSILARLALGIK
;
A
#
# COMPACT_ATOMS: atom_id res chain seq x y z
N MET A 1 -31.95 -32.71 9.36
CA MET A 1 -30.48 -32.92 9.47
C MET A 1 -29.68 -32.26 8.34
N LYS A 2 -30.28 -31.83 7.23
CA LYS A 2 -29.60 -31.09 6.15
C LYS A 2 -29.53 -29.57 6.40
N ASP A 3 -30.33 -29.06 7.32
CA ASP A 3 -30.45 -27.62 7.62
C ASP A 3 -29.45 -27.13 8.68
N PHE A 4 -28.56 -27.99 9.18
CA PHE A 4 -27.49 -27.60 10.13
C PHE A 4 -26.21 -27.15 9.41
N TYR A 5 -26.09 -27.39 8.10
CA TYR A 5 -25.05 -26.80 7.25
C TYR A 5 -25.52 -25.48 6.63
N VAL A 6 -26.21 -24.63 7.42
CA VAL A 6 -26.33 -23.22 7.08
C VAL A 6 -24.92 -22.66 7.13
N LYS A 7 -24.31 -22.64 5.94
CA LYS A 7 -23.10 -21.95 5.56
C LYS A 7 -23.12 -20.61 6.28
N VAL A 8 -22.35 -20.48 7.37
CA VAL A 8 -22.14 -19.21 8.05
C VAL A 8 -21.46 -18.33 7.01
N LYS A 9 -22.29 -17.63 6.24
CA LYS A 9 -21.86 -16.66 5.24
C LYS A 9 -21.27 -15.55 6.08
N LYS A 10 -19.94 -15.53 6.22
CA LYS A 10 -19.22 -14.39 6.78
C LYS A 10 -19.74 -13.18 6.02
N GLU A 11 -20.52 -12.34 6.69
CA GLU A 11 -20.89 -11.06 6.10
C GLU A 11 -19.57 -10.34 5.78
N PRO A 12 -19.43 -9.78 4.57
CA PRO A 12 -18.23 -9.04 4.23
C PRO A 12 -18.12 -7.92 5.27
N VAL A 13 -17.03 -7.93 6.05
CA VAL A 13 -16.72 -6.83 6.95
C VAL A 13 -16.52 -5.62 6.04
N GLU A 14 -17.48 -4.68 6.05
CA GLU A 14 -17.40 -3.48 5.23
C GLU A 14 -16.16 -2.69 5.66
N GLY A 15 -15.13 -2.72 4.81
CA GLY A 15 -13.95 -1.88 4.98
C GLY A 15 -14.30 -0.41 4.79
N LEU A 16 -13.38 0.46 5.21
CA LEU A 16 -13.49 1.91 4.95
C LEU A 16 -13.73 2.16 3.46
N LYS A 17 -14.75 2.97 3.15
CA LYS A 17 -15.01 3.45 1.80
C LYS A 17 -13.75 4.16 1.30
N GLU A 18 -13.16 3.63 0.24
CA GLU A 18 -11.88 4.12 -0.33
C GLU A 18 -10.63 3.97 0.55
N GLY A 19 -10.62 3.07 1.53
CA GLY A 19 -9.48 2.88 2.45
C GLY A 19 -8.13 2.71 1.75
N GLY A 20 -8.08 1.97 0.63
CA GLY A 20 -6.88 1.82 -0.18
C GLY A 20 -6.36 3.14 -0.81
N LYS A 21 -7.25 4.06 -1.18
CA LYS A 21 -6.85 5.39 -1.69
C LYS A 21 -6.20 6.21 -0.59
N MET A 22 -6.80 6.21 0.62
CA MET A 22 -6.27 6.95 1.77
C MET A 22 -4.90 6.41 2.20
N ILE A 23 -4.73 5.08 2.25
CA ILE A 23 -3.42 4.45 2.51
C ILE A 23 -2.39 4.91 1.49
N GLY A 24 -2.73 4.89 0.20
CA GLY A 24 -1.83 5.35 -0.86
C GLY A 24 -1.39 6.81 -0.71
N TRP A 25 -2.28 7.70 -0.25
CA TRP A 25 -1.92 9.10 0.01
C TRP A 25 -0.96 9.26 1.19
N LEU A 26 -1.20 8.52 2.28
CA LEU A 26 -0.33 8.53 3.45
C LEU A 26 1.08 8.03 3.10
N GLU A 27 1.19 6.99 2.29
CA GLU A 27 2.49 6.47 1.84
C GLU A 27 3.27 7.50 1.01
N ARG A 28 2.60 8.18 0.06
CA ARG A 28 3.23 9.25 -0.74
C ARG A 28 3.74 10.39 0.13
N LEU A 29 2.95 10.78 1.13
CA LEU A 29 3.32 11.84 2.08
C LEU A 29 4.50 11.41 2.96
N LEU A 30 4.52 10.17 3.44
CA LEU A 30 5.64 9.63 4.22
C LEU A 30 6.94 9.55 3.41
N ILE A 31 6.87 9.09 2.15
CA ILE A 31 8.04 9.08 1.25
C ILE A 31 8.57 10.50 1.08
N PHE A 32 7.68 11.46 0.81
CA PHE A 32 8.06 12.85 0.63
C PHE A 32 8.77 13.42 1.86
N VAL A 33 8.17 13.25 3.05
CA VAL A 33 8.77 13.70 4.32
C VAL A 33 10.11 13.01 4.59
N PHE A 34 10.20 11.69 4.43
CA PHE A 34 11.45 10.95 4.67
C PHE A 34 12.55 11.33 3.70
N VAL A 35 12.25 11.53 2.42
CA VAL A 35 13.24 11.96 1.44
C VAL A 35 13.71 13.37 1.75
N LEU A 36 12.81 14.31 2.04
CA LEU A 36 13.17 15.69 2.39
C LEU A 36 14.01 15.78 3.67
N THR A 37 13.72 14.95 4.67
CA THR A 37 14.47 14.90 5.94
C THR A 37 15.75 14.03 5.87
N GLY A 38 16.01 13.39 4.73
CA GLY A 38 17.18 12.51 4.55
C GLY A 38 17.08 11.12 5.20
N GLN A 39 15.92 10.74 5.69
CA GLN A 39 15.67 9.45 6.30
C GLN A 39 15.34 8.36 5.27
N TYR A 40 16.29 8.01 4.41
CA TYR A 40 16.10 6.95 3.40
C TYR A 40 15.80 5.57 4.03
N ALA A 41 16.30 5.30 5.23
CA ALA A 41 15.96 4.09 5.97
C ALA A 41 14.45 4.00 6.29
N GLY A 42 13.80 5.13 6.57
CA GLY A 42 12.35 5.19 6.81
C GLY A 42 11.54 4.82 5.55
N VAL A 43 12.03 5.22 4.37
CA VAL A 43 11.46 4.81 3.08
C VAL A 43 11.56 3.29 2.89
N GLY A 44 12.72 2.69 3.22
CA GLY A 44 12.90 1.24 3.18
C GLY A 44 11.98 0.48 4.14
N PHE A 45 11.83 0.99 5.37
CA PHE A 45 10.88 0.44 6.35
C PHE A 45 9.43 0.48 5.86
N LEU A 46 9.02 1.59 5.24
CA LEU A 46 7.68 1.74 4.68
C LEU A 46 7.39 0.70 3.58
N ILE A 47 8.35 0.43 2.69
CA ILE A 47 8.24 -0.62 1.67
C ILE A 47 8.06 -1.99 2.33
N ALA A 48 8.90 -2.31 3.31
CA ALA A 48 8.85 -3.59 4.01
C ALA A 48 7.49 -3.81 4.71
N ALA A 49 6.99 -2.81 5.42
CA ALA A 49 5.69 -2.85 6.08
C ALA A 49 4.55 -3.09 5.06
N LYS A 50 4.58 -2.40 3.92
CA LYS A 50 3.60 -2.57 2.84
C LYS A 50 3.60 -3.98 2.25
N SER A 51 4.78 -4.56 2.03
CA SER A 51 4.91 -5.93 1.54
C SER A 51 4.27 -6.94 2.50
N VAL A 52 4.48 -6.78 3.81
CA VAL A 52 3.86 -7.63 4.85
C VAL A 52 2.34 -7.62 4.78
N PHE A 53 1.71 -6.45 4.65
CA PHE A 53 0.26 -6.36 4.53
C PHE A 53 -0.29 -7.03 3.28
N ARG A 54 0.47 -7.01 2.18
CA ARG A 54 0.06 -7.64 0.93
C ARG A 54 0.13 -9.18 0.95
N PHE A 55 1.03 -9.77 1.75
CA PHE A 55 1.13 -11.22 1.87
C PHE A 55 -0.15 -11.89 2.38
N GLY A 56 -0.99 -11.17 3.13
CA GLY A 56 -2.29 -11.66 3.59
C GLY A 56 -3.33 -11.77 2.45
N GLU A 57 -3.35 -10.82 1.52
CA GLU A 57 -4.32 -10.76 0.41
C GLU A 57 -4.04 -11.80 -0.68
N LEU A 58 -2.77 -12.15 -0.91
CA LEU A 58 -2.36 -13.12 -1.92
C LEU A 58 -2.73 -14.59 -1.59
N LYS A 59 -3.19 -14.87 -0.36
CA LYS A 59 -3.60 -16.22 0.08
C LYS A 59 -4.99 -16.63 -0.40
N GLU A 60 -5.86 -15.69 -0.78
CA GLU A 60 -7.17 -16.00 -1.35
C GLU A 60 -7.07 -16.12 -2.88
N SER A 61 -7.08 -17.36 -3.37
CA SER A 61 -6.82 -17.70 -4.78
C SER A 61 -7.83 -17.13 -5.79
N GLU A 62 -9.02 -16.71 -5.35
CA GLU A 62 -10.05 -16.17 -6.25
C GLU A 62 -9.71 -14.79 -6.83
N ASN A 63 -8.91 -13.97 -6.13
CA ASN A 63 -8.70 -12.55 -6.48
C ASN A 63 -7.27 -12.22 -6.91
N ARG A 64 -6.49 -13.21 -7.37
CA ARG A 64 -5.08 -13.04 -7.73
C ARG A 64 -4.80 -11.88 -8.71
N LYS A 65 -5.63 -11.74 -9.74
CA LYS A 65 -5.50 -10.65 -10.74
C LYS A 65 -5.69 -9.26 -10.12
N GLU A 66 -6.63 -9.14 -9.18
CA GLU A 66 -6.89 -7.88 -8.48
C GLU A 66 -5.73 -7.56 -7.53
N ALA A 67 -5.25 -8.55 -6.79
CA ALA A 67 -4.06 -8.39 -5.93
C ALA A 67 -2.84 -7.95 -6.75
N GLU A 68 -2.57 -8.58 -7.90
CA GLU A 68 -1.48 -8.20 -8.81
C GLU A 68 -1.64 -6.76 -9.31
N TYR A 69 -2.84 -6.37 -9.74
CA TYR A 69 -3.10 -4.99 -10.19
C TYR A 69 -2.88 -3.97 -9.08
N ILE A 70 -3.37 -4.23 -7.86
CA ILE A 70 -3.19 -3.30 -6.75
C ILE A 70 -1.71 -3.24 -6.35
N ILE A 71 -0.98 -4.37 -6.35
CA ILE A 71 0.47 -4.39 -6.12
C ILE A 71 1.19 -3.50 -7.12
N ILE A 72 1.02 -3.77 -8.40
CA ILE A 72 1.71 -3.05 -9.49
C ILE A 72 1.34 -1.56 -9.43
N GLY A 73 0.06 -1.23 -9.30
CA GLY A 73 -0.41 0.14 -9.23
C GLY A 73 0.18 0.90 -8.03
N THR A 74 0.29 0.26 -6.87
CA THR A 74 0.83 0.94 -5.70
C THR A 74 2.36 1.07 -5.75
N PHE A 75 3.08 0.12 -6.38
CA PHE A 75 4.53 0.24 -6.60
C PHE A 75 4.87 1.33 -7.62
N ILE A 76 4.11 1.45 -8.71
CA ILE A 76 4.30 2.53 -9.70
C ILE A 76 4.08 3.90 -9.03
N SER A 77 3.00 4.05 -8.24
CA SER A 77 2.75 5.30 -7.53
C SER A 77 3.84 5.61 -6.49
N PHE A 78 4.37 4.60 -5.82
CA PHE A 78 5.45 4.74 -4.86
C PHE A 78 6.72 5.27 -5.56
N LEU A 79 7.09 4.65 -6.68
CA LEU A 79 8.27 5.03 -7.45
C LEU A 79 8.16 6.46 -7.97
N PHE A 80 6.97 6.85 -8.44
CA PHE A 80 6.70 8.22 -8.87
C PHE A 80 6.85 9.22 -7.72
N ALA A 81 6.28 8.93 -6.55
CA ALA A 81 6.43 9.79 -5.37
C ALA A 81 7.89 9.91 -4.93
N LEU A 82 8.65 8.82 -4.95
CA LEU A 82 10.08 8.83 -4.64
C LEU A 82 10.86 9.72 -5.62
N ALA A 83 10.62 9.58 -6.92
CA ALA A 83 11.25 10.39 -7.95
C ALA A 83 10.93 11.89 -7.76
N VAL A 84 9.66 12.25 -7.58
CA VAL A 84 9.24 13.63 -7.32
C VAL A 84 9.88 14.17 -6.04
N SER A 85 9.96 13.37 -4.98
CA SER A 85 10.55 13.79 -3.71
C SER A 85 12.05 14.05 -3.83
N ILE A 86 12.77 13.21 -4.58
CA ILE A 86 14.20 13.39 -4.85
C ILE A 86 14.42 14.65 -5.69
N LEU A 87 13.64 14.84 -6.76
CA LEU A 87 13.71 16.04 -7.59
C LEU A 87 13.41 17.30 -6.77
N ALA A 88 12.38 17.26 -5.91
CA ALA A 88 12.05 18.37 -5.02
C ALA A 88 13.19 18.67 -4.04
N ARG A 89 13.80 17.64 -3.44
CA ARG A 89 14.95 17.81 -2.55
C ARG A 89 16.14 18.45 -3.26
N LEU A 90 16.45 17.99 -4.47
CA LEU A 90 17.52 18.54 -5.30
C LEU A 90 17.25 19.99 -5.69
N ALA A 91 16.02 20.31 -6.10
CA ALA A 91 15.60 21.67 -6.45
C ALA A 91 15.68 22.64 -5.27
N LEU A 92 15.41 22.16 -4.05
CA LEU A 92 15.52 22.94 -2.81
C LEU A 92 16.97 23.08 -2.30
N GLY A 93 17.95 22.44 -2.94
CA GLY A 93 19.36 22.51 -2.53
C GLY A 93 19.65 21.85 -1.17
N ILE A 94 18.77 20.97 -0.71
CA ILE A 94 18.90 20.28 0.59
C ILE A 94 19.96 19.19 0.43
N LYS A 95 21.12 19.39 1.06
CA LYS A 95 22.26 18.46 1.02
C LYS A 95 21.97 17.14 1.74
#